data_AF-A0A524CT07-F1
#
_entry.id   AF-A0A524CT07-F1
#
_cell.length_a   1.000
_cell.length_b   1.000
_cell.length_c   1.000
_cell.angle_alpha   90.00
_cell.angle_beta   90.00
_cell.angle_gamma   90.00
#
_symmetry.space_group_name_H-M   'P 1'
#
loop_
_entity.id
_entity.type
_entity.pdbx_description
1 polymer ?
#
loop_
_entity_poly.entity_id
_entity_poly.type
_entity_poly.pdbx_seq_one_letter_code
_entity_poly.pdbx_strand_id
1 'polypeptide(L)'
;MVLVYFAGCMATYRLPEIAEATIKILKHAGVDFKMLGEDEWCCGSVTLRTGFVEDGKVMARHNVDALKAVGATRVLTACAGCFRTFAMDYPNLLGEELPFE
;
A
#
# COMPACT_ATOMS: atom_id res chain seq x y z
N MET A 1 -13.08 -6.03 -10.66
CA MET A 1 -12.42 -5.17 -9.66
C MET A 1 -11.31 -6.00 -9.02
N VAL A 2 -10.07 -5.52 -9.04
CA VAL A 2 -8.94 -6.22 -8.42
C VAL A 2 -8.58 -5.46 -7.15
N LEU A 3 -8.91 -6.05 -6.00
CA LEU A 3 -8.54 -5.55 -4.68
C LEU A 3 -7.16 -6.06 -4.30
N VAL A 4 -6.26 -5.17 -3.92
CA VAL A 4 -4.97 -5.52 -3.32
C VAL A 4 -4.98 -5.12 -1.86
N TYR A 5 -4.68 -6.06 -0.97
CA TYR A 5 -4.40 -5.74 0.42
C TYR A 5 -2.92 -5.39 0.58
N PHE A 6 -2.66 -4.12 0.90
CA PHE A 6 -1.35 -3.59 1.23
C PHE A 6 -1.16 -3.63 2.76
N ALA A 7 -0.40 -4.62 3.23
CA ALA A 7 -0.25 -4.89 4.66
C ALA A 7 0.59 -3.80 5.34
N GLY A 8 1.65 -3.35 4.67
CA GLY A 8 2.59 -2.36 5.18
C GLY A 8 3.55 -2.94 6.22
N CYS A 9 4.65 -2.22 6.45
CA CYS A 9 5.77 -2.73 7.24
C CYS A 9 5.43 -3.08 8.70
N MET A 10 4.57 -2.29 9.36
CA MET A 10 4.22 -2.54 10.77
C MET A 10 3.40 -3.81 10.93
N ALA A 11 2.36 -4.00 10.10
CA ALA A 11 1.52 -5.18 10.17
C ALA A 11 2.31 -6.43 9.74
N THR A 12 3.25 -6.30 8.80
CA THR A 12 4.06 -7.44 8.36
C THR A 12 5.12 -7.86 9.38
N TYR A 13 5.82 -6.92 10.03
CA TYR A 13 7.02 -7.25 10.81
C TYR A 13 6.92 -7.05 12.33
N ARG A 14 5.92 -6.31 12.82
CA ARG A 14 5.84 -5.92 14.23
C ARG A 14 4.53 -6.31 14.89
N LEU A 15 3.42 -6.16 14.16
CA LEU A 15 2.05 -6.40 14.64
C LEU A 15 1.30 -7.31 13.65
N PRO A 16 1.77 -8.57 13.45
CA PRO A 16 1.18 -9.53 12.50
C PRO A 16 -0.30 -9.79 12.75
N GLU A 17 -0.76 -9.65 13.99
CA GLU A 17 -2.16 -9.80 14.36
C GLU A 17 -3.09 -8.84 13.61
N ILE A 18 -2.61 -7.67 13.19
CA ILE A 18 -3.39 -6.71 12.38
C ILE A 18 -3.62 -7.27 10.97
N ALA A 19 -2.57 -7.81 10.35
CA ALA A 19 -2.68 -8.41 9.02
C ALA A 19 -3.55 -9.66 9.06
N GLU A 20 -3.36 -10.52 10.06
CA GLU A 20 -4.19 -11.71 10.27
C GLU A 20 -5.67 -11.36 10.48
N ALA A 21 -5.97 -10.37 11.32
CA ALA A 21 -7.34 -9.93 11.57
C ALA A 21 -7.98 -9.36 10.31
N THR A 22 -7.25 -8.54 9.55
CA THR A 22 -7.74 -7.97 8.28
C THR A 22 -8.05 -9.08 7.28
N ILE A 23 -7.15 -10.05 7.11
CA ILE A 23 -7.36 -11.19 6.22
C ILE A 23 -8.57 -12.04 6.66
N LYS A 24 -8.73 -12.29 7.97
CA LYS A 24 -9.88 -13.02 8.51
C LYS A 24 -11.20 -12.32 8.19
N ILE A 25 -11.25 -10.99 8.34
CA ILE A 25 -12.43 -10.18 8.01
C ILE A 25 -12.74 -10.26 6.51
N LEU A 26 -11.75 -10.08 5.64
CA LEU A 26 -11.94 -10.15 4.19
C LEU A 26 -12.46 -11.53 3.75
N LYS A 27 -11.86 -12.60 4.29
CA LYS A 27 -12.30 -13.97 4.02
C LYS A 27 -13.73 -14.22 4.52
N HIS A 28 -14.07 -13.75 5.72
CA HIS A 28 -15.41 -13.88 6.27
C HIS A 28 -16.46 -13.11 5.45
N ALA A 29 -16.07 -11.94 4.92
CA ALA A 29 -16.91 -11.14 4.03
C ALA A 29 -17.03 -11.71 2.60
N GLY A 30 -16.33 -12.81 2.27
CA GLY A 30 -16.32 -13.38 0.92
C GLY A 30 -15.66 -12.46 -0.11
N VAL A 31 -14.74 -11.59 0.32
CA VAL A 31 -14.04 -10.64 -0.56
C VAL A 31 -12.72 -11.26 -1.01
N ASP A 32 -12.59 -11.48 -2.31
CA ASP A 32 -11.33 -11.89 -2.92
C ASP A 32 -10.35 -10.70 -2.99
N PHE A 33 -9.09 -10.96 -2.65
CA PHE A 33 -8.02 -9.98 -2.68
C PHE A 33 -6.69 -10.61 -3.09
N LYS A 34 -5.79 -9.78 -3.63
CA LYS A 34 -4.40 -10.13 -3.89
C LYS A 34 -3.48 -9.47 -2.85
N MET A 35 -2.26 -9.95 -2.75
CA MET A 35 -1.17 -9.31 -2.03
C MET A 35 0.02 -9.19 -2.99
N LEU A 36 0.86 -8.17 -2.82
CA LEU A 36 2.05 -7.99 -3.66
C LEU A 36 3.22 -8.90 -3.23
N GLY A 37 3.16 -9.51 -2.05
CA GLY A 37 4.22 -10.39 -1.56
C GLY A 37 5.53 -9.63 -1.39
N GLU A 38 6.60 -10.13 -1.98
CA GLU A 38 7.94 -9.51 -1.92
C GLU A 38 8.04 -8.18 -2.69
N ASP A 39 7.12 -7.93 -3.63
CA ASP A 39 7.05 -6.66 -4.36
C ASP A 39 6.40 -5.53 -3.53
N GLU A 40 5.85 -5.84 -2.34
CA GLU A 40 5.36 -4.81 -1.41
C GLU A 40 6.51 -4.12 -0.69
N TRP A 41 6.87 -2.91 -1.13
CA TRP A 41 7.82 -2.09 -0.38
C TRP A 41 7.11 -1.23 0.66
N CYS A 42 7.87 -0.73 1.63
CA CYS A 42 7.36 0.27 2.57
C CYS A 42 6.69 1.41 1.79
N CYS A 43 5.53 1.89 2.27
CA CYS A 43 4.83 3.00 1.64
C CYS A 43 5.66 4.30 1.59
N GLY A 44 6.73 4.41 2.39
CA GLY A 44 7.60 5.60 2.42
C GLY A 44 7.11 6.70 3.36
N SER A 45 6.02 6.47 4.10
CA SER A 45 5.39 7.47 4.96
C SER A 45 6.34 8.14 5.96
N VAL A 46 7.21 7.35 6.60
CA VAL A 46 8.23 7.87 7.54
C VAL A 46 9.33 8.59 6.77
N THR A 47 9.86 7.96 5.70
CA THR A 47 10.89 8.50 4.81
C THR A 47 10.56 9.90 4.31
N LEU A 48 9.32 10.11 3.86
CA LEU A 48 8.82 11.40 3.41
C LEU A 48 8.78 12.43 4.54
N ARG A 49 8.29 12.04 5.73
CA ARG A 49 8.17 12.93 6.88
C ARG A 49 9.49 13.30 7.52
N THR A 50 10.53 12.51 7.32
CA THR A 50 11.90 12.81 7.79
C THR A 50 12.73 13.58 6.75
N GLY A 51 12.14 13.95 5.61
CA GLY A 51 12.76 14.81 4.60
C GLY A 51 13.55 14.09 3.51
N PHE A 52 13.56 12.75 3.50
CA PHE A 52 14.21 11.94 2.47
C PHE A 52 13.28 11.79 1.25
N VAL A 53 12.95 12.92 0.61
CA VAL A 53 11.91 12.99 -0.41
C VAL A 53 12.23 12.14 -1.64
N GLU A 54 13.47 12.14 -2.11
CA GLU A 54 13.88 11.35 -3.29
C GLU A 54 13.77 9.85 -3.04
N ASP A 55 14.19 9.36 -1.86
CA ASP A 55 14.04 7.95 -1.49
C ASP A 55 12.55 7.57 -1.39
N GLY A 56 11.73 8.47 -0.81
CA GLY A 56 10.28 8.29 -0.77
C GLY A 56 9.66 8.22 -2.17
N LYS A 57 10.19 8.98 -3.14
CA LYS A 57 9.73 8.97 -4.53
C LYS A 57 10.07 7.67 -5.26
N VAL A 58 11.26 7.11 -4.99
CA VAL A 58 11.63 5.78 -5.49
C VAL A 58 10.68 4.71 -4.95
N MET A 59 10.41 4.72 -3.63
CA MET A 59 9.45 3.79 -3.01
C MET A 59 8.04 3.95 -3.60
N ALA A 60 7.59 5.19 -3.81
CA ALA A 60 6.29 5.47 -4.38
C ALA A 60 6.16 4.91 -5.80
N ARG A 61 7.16 5.17 -6.67
CA ARG A 61 7.16 4.67 -8.04
C ARG A 61 7.14 3.14 -8.07
N HIS A 62 8.00 2.47 -7.30
CA HIS A 62 8.03 1.01 -7.21
C HIS A 62 6.67 0.43 -6.84
N ASN A 63 6.06 0.90 -5.75
CA ASN A 63 4.78 0.39 -5.28
C ASN A 63 3.65 0.63 -6.30
N VAL A 64 3.61 1.81 -6.94
CA VAL A 64 2.62 2.13 -7.98
C VAL A 64 2.77 1.20 -9.17
N ASP A 65 4.00 0.94 -9.61
CA ASP A 65 4.27 0.07 -10.76
C ASP A 65 3.94 -1.40 -10.45
N ALA A 66 4.24 -1.88 -9.24
CA ALA A 66 3.85 -3.21 -8.78
C ALA A 66 2.32 -3.38 -8.74
N LEU A 67 1.60 -2.38 -8.22
CA LEU A 67 0.13 -2.36 -8.20
C LEU A 67 -0.47 -2.33 -9.62
N LYS A 68 0.12 -1.55 -10.53
CA LYS A 68 -0.25 -1.54 -11.95
C LYS A 68 -0.06 -2.91 -12.60
N ALA A 69 1.07 -3.56 -12.35
CA ALA A 69 1.41 -4.85 -12.94
C ALA A 69 0.41 -5.96 -12.58
N VAL A 70 -0.14 -5.93 -11.36
CA VAL A 70 -1.18 -6.90 -10.93
C VAL A 70 -2.61 -6.51 -11.30
N GLY A 71 -2.77 -5.36 -11.96
CA GLY A 71 -4.04 -4.78 -12.41
C GLY A 71 -4.90 -4.24 -11.27
N ALA A 72 -4.29 -3.75 -10.19
CA ALA A 72 -5.01 -3.23 -9.03
C ALA A 72 -5.95 -2.09 -9.44
N THR A 73 -7.20 -2.16 -8.98
CA THR A 73 -8.19 -1.07 -9.14
C THR A 73 -8.58 -0.45 -7.80
N ARG A 74 -8.28 -1.15 -6.69
CA ARG A 74 -8.51 -0.68 -5.33
C ARG A 74 -7.42 -1.22 -4.40
N VAL A 75 -6.91 -0.36 -3.52
CA VAL A 75 -5.88 -0.72 -2.54
C VAL A 75 -6.45 -0.56 -1.13
N LEU A 76 -6.47 -1.66 -0.38
CA LEU A 76 -6.88 -1.68 1.02
C LEU A 76 -5.64 -1.66 1.90
N THR A 77 -5.65 -0.84 2.95
CA THR A 77 -4.65 -0.92 4.02
C THR A 77 -5.28 -0.64 5.38
N ALA A 78 -4.82 -1.33 6.42
CA ALA A 78 -5.22 -1.08 7.80
C ALA A 78 -4.40 0.05 8.46
N CYS A 79 -3.38 0.58 7.77
CA CYS A 79 -2.48 1.59 8.30
C CYS A 79 -2.87 2.99 7.82
N ALA A 80 -3.26 3.88 8.73
CA ALA A 80 -3.57 5.28 8.42
C ALA A 80 -2.40 6.02 7.75
N GLY A 81 -1.17 5.68 8.13
CA GLY A 81 0.03 6.21 7.48
C GLY A 81 0.15 5.78 6.02
N CYS A 82 -0.02 4.49 5.73
CA CYS A 82 -0.03 3.99 4.36
C CYS A 82 -1.16 4.65 3.56
N PHE A 83 -2.38 4.70 4.13
CA PHE A 83 -3.55 5.32 3.50
C PHE A 83 -3.29 6.78 3.11
N ARG A 84 -2.83 7.62 4.03
CA ARG A 84 -2.49 9.03 3.74
C ARG A 84 -1.43 9.13 2.63
N THR A 85 -0.46 8.22 2.65
CA THR A 85 0.65 8.24 1.70
C THR A 85 0.17 7.91 0.29
N PHE A 86 -0.66 6.89 0.12
CA PHE A 86 -1.26 6.56 -1.17
C PHE A 86 -2.26 7.65 -1.64
N ALA A 87 -3.16 8.08 -0.76
CA ALA A 87 -4.26 8.96 -1.15
C ALA A 87 -3.82 10.41 -1.40
N MET A 88 -2.78 10.89 -0.70
CA MET A 88 -2.39 12.30 -0.75
C MET A 88 -0.95 12.49 -1.21
N ASP A 89 0.00 11.69 -0.71
CA ASP A 89 1.42 11.99 -0.96
C ASP A 89 1.87 11.49 -2.34
N TYR A 90 1.47 10.28 -2.74
CA TYR A 90 1.87 9.68 -4.03
C TYR A 90 1.44 10.50 -5.26
N PRO A 91 0.17 10.96 -5.38
CA PRO A 91 -0.24 11.77 -6.53
C PRO A 91 0.57 13.06 -6.65
N ASN A 92 0.84 13.72 -5.51
CA ASN A 92 1.63 14.96 -5.47
C ASN A 92 3.11 14.70 -5.79
N LEU A 93 3.67 13.60 -5.31
CA LEU A 93 5.09 13.26 -5.45
C LEU A 93 5.43 12.78 -6.87
N LEU A 94 4.50 12.07 -7.51
CA LEU A 94 4.66 11.52 -8.86
C LEU A 94 4.12 12.44 -9.96
N GLY A 95 3.22 13.37 -9.63
CA GLY A 95 2.59 14.27 -10.59
C GLY A 95 1.61 13.56 -11.52
N GLU A 96 1.02 12.44 -11.08
CA GLU A 96 0.07 11.64 -11.85
C GLU A 96 -1.11 11.18 -10.98
N GLU A 97 -2.26 10.98 -11.59
CA GLU A 97 -3.37 10.27 -10.94
C GLU A 97 -3.04 8.77 -10.85
N LEU A 98 -3.37 8.16 -9.73
CA LEU A 98 -3.17 6.73 -9.54
C LEU A 98 -4.29 5.94 -10.22
N PRO A 99 -3.99 4.79 -10.85
CA PRO A 99 -4.99 3.97 -11.54
C PRO A 99 -5.85 3.13 -10.60
N PHE A 100 -5.75 3.37 -9.29
CA PHE A 100 -6.48 2.70 -8.24
C PHE A 100 -6.88 3.72 -7.19
N GLU A 101 -7.97 3.43 -6.49
CA GLU A 101 -8.41 4.16 -5.30
C GLU A 101 -7.90 3.52 -4.00
#